data_AF-A0A4R4VH25-F1
#
_entry.id   AF-A0A4R4VH25-F1
#
_cell.length_a   1.000
_cell.length_b   1.000
_cell.length_c   1.000
_cell.angle_alpha   90.00
_cell.angle_beta   90.00
_cell.angle_gamma   90.00
#
_symmetry.space_group_name_H-M   'P 1'
#
loop_
_entity.id
_entity.type
_entity.pdbx_description
1 polymer ?
#
loop_
_entity_poly.entity_id
_entity_poly.type
_entity_poly.pdbx_seq_one_letter_code
_entity_poly.pdbx_strand_id
1 'polypeptide(L)'
;MAGRYQPLWPFSTQEEAARWRDTQGEDGDQAWHLDAARTALAFTRDYLGFTEIDRAVKTEQEGAHARVHVGYRSQEGDRPAVAAVVHLMRYGPGEDAPWEVVGTDDTSFTLTKPAYGAEVSSPLTVGGRISGVDESITVHVRRPGSDAPLGERCCVPAGGRKAPWSATVDFTARPGKTLTVVVSTGGHVATVERFAVTGVSVTS
;
A
#
# COMPACT_ATOMS: atom_id res chain seq x y z
N MET A 1 -10.99 -21.77 -0.03
CA MET A 1 -11.59 -20.74 0.84
C MET A 1 -10.83 -19.45 0.59
N ALA A 2 -11.40 -18.52 -0.17
CA ALA A 2 -10.83 -17.19 -0.31
C ALA A 2 -11.04 -16.48 1.04
N GLY A 3 -9.97 -16.32 1.82
CA GLY A 3 -9.99 -15.42 2.96
C GLY A 3 -10.47 -14.06 2.48
N ARG A 4 -11.39 -13.43 3.22
CA ARG A 4 -11.96 -12.15 2.85
C ARG A 4 -10.88 -11.09 3.01
N TYR A 5 -10.16 -10.78 1.93
CA TYR A 5 -9.22 -9.67 1.93
C TYR A 5 -9.99 -8.36 2.15
N GLN A 6 -9.42 -7.51 2.99
CA GLN A 6 -9.83 -6.13 3.19
C GLN A 6 -9.27 -5.25 2.06
N PRO A 7 -10.12 -4.75 1.13
CA PRO A 7 -9.66 -3.83 0.09
C PRO A 7 -9.21 -2.52 0.73
N LEU A 8 -8.09 -1.99 0.27
CA LEU A 8 -7.51 -0.75 0.78
C LEU A 8 -7.82 0.43 -0.11
N TRP A 9 -7.79 0.21 -1.42
CA TRP A 9 -7.89 1.25 -2.43
C TRP A 9 -8.02 0.59 -3.81
N PRO A 10 -8.81 1.16 -4.74
CA PRO A 10 -9.56 2.42 -4.62
C PRO A 10 -10.88 2.35 -3.89
N PHE A 11 -11.53 1.19 -3.81
CA PHE A 11 -12.87 1.07 -3.25
C PHE A 11 -12.82 0.63 -1.79
N SER A 12 -13.52 1.35 -0.92
CA SER A 12 -13.63 0.97 0.49
C SER A 12 -14.66 -0.16 0.69
N THR A 13 -15.58 -0.36 -0.26
CA THR A 13 -16.60 -1.42 -0.22
C THR A 13 -16.95 -2.03 -1.58
N GLN A 14 -17.57 -3.20 -1.59
CA GLN A 14 -17.98 -3.90 -2.82
C GLN A 14 -19.08 -3.14 -3.56
N GLU A 15 -19.93 -2.43 -2.84
CA GLU A 15 -20.97 -1.59 -3.40
C GLU A 15 -20.40 -0.38 -4.14
N GLU A 16 -19.28 0.18 -3.67
CA GLU A 16 -18.57 1.26 -4.38
C GLU A 16 -17.98 0.75 -5.69
N ALA A 17 -17.33 -0.43 -5.67
CA ALA A 17 -16.78 -1.06 -6.87
C ALA A 17 -17.86 -1.44 -7.89
N ALA A 18 -18.99 -2.00 -7.43
CA ALA A 18 -20.12 -2.33 -8.29
C ALA A 18 -20.73 -1.09 -8.93
N ARG A 19 -20.94 -0.02 -8.14
CA ARG A 19 -21.43 1.26 -8.67
C ARG A 19 -20.50 1.84 -9.73
N TRP A 20 -19.18 1.79 -9.50
CA TRP A 20 -18.21 2.20 -10.50
C TRP A 20 -18.40 1.41 -11.80
N ARG A 21 -18.46 0.07 -11.74
CA ARG A 21 -18.70 -0.80 -12.90
C ARG A 21 -19.97 -0.44 -13.68
N ASP A 22 -21.09 -0.22 -12.98
CA ASP A 22 -22.36 0.11 -13.60
C ASP A 22 -22.33 1.46 -14.34
N THR A 23 -21.47 2.37 -13.90
CA THR A 23 -21.27 3.70 -14.51
C THR A 23 -20.16 3.76 -15.57
N GLN A 24 -19.43 2.66 -15.83
CA GLN A 24 -18.30 2.63 -16.80
C GLN A 24 -18.71 2.79 -18.27
N GLY A 25 -19.99 2.98 -18.58
CA GLY A 25 -20.40 3.46 -19.88
C GLY A 25 -20.17 4.97 -19.99
N GLU A 26 -18.99 5.37 -20.51
CA GLU A 26 -18.78 6.48 -21.48
C GLU A 26 -17.43 7.24 -21.35
N ASP A 27 -16.65 7.09 -20.28
CA ASP A 27 -15.37 7.82 -20.15
C ASP A 27 -14.16 6.90 -19.87
N GLY A 28 -13.21 6.89 -20.82
CA GLY A 28 -11.98 6.08 -20.80
C GLY A 28 -10.94 6.48 -19.73
N ASP A 29 -11.18 7.57 -18.99
CA ASP A 29 -10.27 8.11 -17.97
C ASP A 29 -10.12 7.19 -16.74
N GLN A 30 -11.07 6.27 -16.52
CA GLN A 30 -11.07 5.32 -15.40
C GLN A 30 -10.62 3.90 -15.80
N ALA A 31 -10.13 3.71 -17.02
CA ALA A 31 -9.69 2.39 -17.51
C ALA A 31 -8.53 1.79 -16.68
N TRP A 32 -7.82 2.61 -15.89
CA TRP A 32 -6.74 2.15 -15.03
C TRP A 32 -7.19 1.14 -13.96
N HIS A 33 -8.46 1.17 -13.52
CA HIS A 33 -9.01 0.21 -12.57
C HIS A 33 -9.00 -1.24 -13.07
N LEU A 34 -8.95 -1.46 -14.40
CA LEU A 34 -8.88 -2.80 -15.02
C LEU A 34 -7.45 -3.26 -15.31
N ASP A 35 -6.47 -2.37 -15.11
CA ASP A 35 -5.04 -2.62 -15.32
C ASP A 35 -4.31 -2.65 -13.96
N ALA A 36 -3.80 -3.82 -13.58
CA ALA A 36 -3.13 -4.00 -12.29
C ALA A 36 -1.91 -3.08 -12.12
N ALA A 37 -1.14 -2.86 -13.19
CA ALA A 37 0.06 -2.03 -13.15
C ALA A 37 -0.30 -0.55 -12.98
N ARG A 38 -1.29 -0.06 -13.74
CA ARG A 38 -1.77 1.32 -13.61
C ARG A 38 -2.44 1.56 -12.25
N THR A 39 -3.20 0.60 -11.74
CA THR A 39 -3.79 0.64 -10.39
C THR A 39 -2.70 0.74 -9.31
N ALA A 40 -1.67 -0.11 -9.36
CA ALA A 40 -0.58 -0.08 -8.39
C ALA A 40 0.21 1.26 -8.41
N LEU A 41 0.41 1.83 -9.60
CA LEU A 41 1.06 3.13 -9.75
C LEU A 41 0.20 4.27 -9.23
N ALA A 42 -1.10 4.27 -9.54
CA ALA A 42 -2.03 5.28 -9.02
C ALA A 42 -2.13 5.21 -7.49
N PHE A 43 -2.21 4.01 -6.92
CA PHE A 43 -2.12 3.81 -5.46
C PHE A 43 -0.84 4.42 -4.88
N THR A 44 0.31 4.13 -5.49
CA THR A 44 1.60 4.55 -4.95
C THR A 44 1.83 6.06 -5.09
N ARG A 45 1.49 6.64 -6.24
CA ARG A 45 1.75 8.05 -6.54
C ARG A 45 0.69 8.97 -5.96
N ASP A 46 -0.58 8.62 -6.18
CA ASP A 46 -1.69 9.54 -5.95
C ASP A 46 -2.29 9.34 -4.55
N TYR A 47 -2.37 8.10 -4.07
CA TYR A 47 -2.90 7.82 -2.73
C TYR A 47 -1.83 7.86 -1.62
N LEU A 48 -0.65 7.28 -1.85
CA LEU A 48 0.46 7.35 -0.88
C LEU A 48 1.28 8.64 -0.98
N GLY A 49 1.28 9.30 -2.14
CA GLY A 49 2.08 10.50 -2.40
C GLY A 49 3.53 10.22 -2.80
N PHE A 50 3.89 8.98 -3.14
CA PHE A 50 5.26 8.60 -3.50
C PHE A 50 5.52 8.86 -4.99
N THR A 51 5.52 10.13 -5.38
CA THR A 51 5.50 10.58 -6.79
C THR A 51 6.71 10.16 -7.62
N GLU A 52 7.85 9.87 -6.98
CA GLU A 52 9.06 9.37 -7.64
C GLU A 52 8.94 7.91 -8.10
N ILE A 53 8.03 7.14 -7.50
CA ILE A 53 7.77 5.74 -7.89
C ILE A 53 6.85 5.75 -9.12
N ASP A 54 7.47 5.76 -10.30
CA ASP A 54 6.81 6.05 -11.57
C ASP A 54 6.66 4.85 -12.51
N ARG A 55 7.13 3.66 -12.12
CA ARG A 55 7.19 2.48 -13.00
C ARG A 55 6.69 1.21 -12.35
N ALA A 56 5.91 0.45 -13.10
CA ALA A 56 5.70 -0.96 -12.86
C ALA A 56 6.86 -1.73 -13.52
N VAL A 57 7.80 -2.21 -12.72
CA VAL A 57 9.01 -2.91 -13.15
C VAL A 57 8.69 -4.33 -13.62
N LYS A 58 7.74 -4.98 -12.94
CA LYS A 58 7.27 -6.34 -13.25
C LYS A 58 5.85 -6.50 -12.75
N THR A 59 5.03 -7.22 -13.52
CA THR A 59 3.67 -7.59 -13.13
C THR A 59 3.51 -9.10 -13.27
N GLU A 60 3.08 -9.75 -12.21
CA GLU A 60 2.74 -11.17 -12.18
C GLU A 60 1.25 -11.31 -11.86
N GLN A 61 0.50 -12.01 -12.71
CA GLN A 61 -0.93 -12.24 -12.50
C GLN A 61 -1.20 -13.73 -12.37
N GLU A 62 -1.95 -14.10 -11.34
CA GLU A 62 -2.34 -15.48 -11.05
C GLU A 62 -3.79 -15.51 -10.58
N GLY A 63 -4.70 -15.97 -11.45
CA GLY A 63 -6.13 -15.99 -11.17
C GLY A 63 -6.66 -14.60 -10.80
N ALA A 64 -7.21 -14.48 -9.60
CA ALA A 64 -7.76 -13.22 -9.09
C ALA A 64 -6.72 -12.32 -8.42
N HIS A 65 -5.43 -12.66 -8.43
CA HIS A 65 -4.37 -11.89 -7.78
C HIS A 65 -3.38 -11.31 -8.79
N ALA A 66 -2.81 -10.16 -8.46
CA ALA A 66 -1.68 -9.57 -9.16
C ALA A 66 -0.61 -9.09 -8.17
N ARG A 67 0.67 -9.28 -8.51
CA ARG A 67 1.82 -8.73 -7.79
C ARG A 67 2.52 -7.78 -8.73
N VAL A 68 2.53 -6.51 -8.38
CA VAL A 68 3.16 -5.46 -9.18
C VAL A 68 4.37 -4.92 -8.43
N HIS A 69 5.55 -5.16 -8.99
CA HIS A 69 6.79 -4.59 -8.52
C HIS A 69 6.82 -3.13 -8.96
N VAL A 70 6.62 -2.20 -8.03
CA VAL A 70 6.67 -0.76 -8.30
C VAL A 70 8.04 -0.20 -7.94
N GLY A 71 8.48 0.77 -8.70
CA GLY A 71 9.84 1.27 -8.59
C GLY A 71 10.09 2.56 -9.37
N TYR A 72 11.37 2.90 -9.46
CA TYR A 72 11.87 4.09 -10.13
C TYR A 72 13.15 3.75 -10.91
N ARG A 73 13.58 4.66 -11.78
CA ARG A 73 14.83 4.49 -12.52
C ARG A 73 16.01 4.55 -11.53
N SER A 74 16.86 3.52 -11.51
CA SER A 74 18.07 3.52 -10.69
C SER A 74 19.08 4.54 -11.25
N GLN A 75 19.78 5.23 -10.35
CA GLN A 75 20.92 6.08 -10.71
C GLN A 75 22.25 5.30 -10.71
N GLU A 76 22.27 4.11 -10.09
CA GLU A 76 23.48 3.31 -9.86
C GLU A 76 23.61 2.11 -10.82
N GLY A 77 22.67 1.95 -11.77
CA GLY A 77 22.75 0.91 -12.79
C GLY A 77 21.57 0.90 -13.77
N ASP A 78 21.67 0.04 -14.79
CA ASP A 78 20.71 0.00 -15.91
C ASP A 78 19.34 -0.59 -15.54
N ARG A 79 19.24 -1.29 -14.41
CA ARG A 79 17.99 -1.91 -13.97
C ARG A 79 17.20 -0.96 -13.06
N PRO A 80 15.88 -0.84 -13.23
CA PRO A 80 15.03 -0.11 -12.30
C PRO A 80 15.17 -0.64 -10.86
N ALA A 81 15.16 0.27 -9.88
CA ALA A 81 15.09 -0.09 -8.47
C ALA A 81 13.64 -0.44 -8.12
N VAL A 82 13.43 -1.49 -7.32
CA VAL A 82 12.09 -1.90 -6.84
C VAL A 82 11.90 -1.40 -5.42
N ALA A 83 10.86 -0.62 -5.20
CA ALA A 83 10.54 -0.05 -3.88
C ALA A 83 9.60 -0.96 -3.07
N ALA A 84 8.64 -1.61 -3.73
CA ALA A 84 7.73 -2.56 -3.11
C ALA A 84 7.13 -3.52 -4.14
N VAL A 85 6.54 -4.61 -3.63
CA VAL A 85 5.66 -5.49 -4.42
C VAL A 85 4.24 -5.25 -3.92
N VAL A 86 3.44 -4.54 -4.70
CA VAL A 86 2.04 -4.27 -4.36
C VAL A 86 1.19 -5.49 -4.70
N HIS A 87 0.46 -6.00 -3.72
CA HIS A 87 -0.48 -7.09 -3.90
C HIS A 87 -1.87 -6.52 -4.21
N LEU A 88 -2.40 -6.91 -5.35
CA LEU A 88 -3.74 -6.56 -5.79
C LEU A 88 -4.60 -7.81 -5.95
N MET A 89 -5.91 -7.61 -5.87
CA MET A 89 -6.90 -8.61 -6.22
C MET A 89 -8.04 -8.05 -7.05
N ARG A 90 -8.63 -8.91 -7.88
CA ARG A 90 -9.91 -8.60 -8.54
C ARG A 90 -11.03 -8.55 -7.52
N TYR A 91 -11.78 -7.46 -7.52
CA TYR A 91 -12.83 -7.22 -6.55
C TYR A 91 -14.22 -7.31 -7.19
N GLY A 92 -14.77 -8.52 -7.13
CA GLY A 92 -16.06 -8.87 -7.73
C GLY A 92 -15.93 -10.01 -8.74
N PRO A 93 -17.07 -10.45 -9.32
CA PRO A 93 -17.08 -11.52 -10.31
C PRO A 93 -16.69 -11.02 -11.72
N GLY A 94 -16.09 -11.93 -12.51
CA GLY A 94 -15.77 -11.72 -13.92
C GLY A 94 -14.40 -11.08 -14.18
N GLU A 95 -14.00 -11.06 -15.46
CA GLU A 95 -12.73 -10.49 -15.91
C GLU A 95 -12.72 -8.96 -15.91
N ASP A 96 -13.91 -8.34 -15.83
CA ASP A 96 -14.10 -6.89 -15.71
C ASP A 96 -14.19 -6.42 -14.26
N ALA A 97 -13.89 -7.30 -13.29
CA ALA A 97 -13.77 -6.90 -11.90
C ALA A 97 -12.52 -6.02 -11.73
N PRO A 98 -12.65 -4.83 -11.10
CA PRO A 98 -11.55 -3.90 -10.91
C PRO A 98 -10.49 -4.50 -9.97
N TRP A 99 -9.26 -4.01 -10.11
CA TRP A 99 -8.18 -4.32 -9.19
C TRP A 99 -8.26 -3.47 -7.93
N GLU A 100 -8.14 -4.12 -6.78
CA GLU A 100 -8.04 -3.51 -5.46
C GLU A 100 -6.69 -3.84 -4.85
N VAL A 101 -6.01 -2.84 -4.31
CA VAL A 101 -4.83 -3.05 -3.48
C VAL A 101 -5.26 -3.66 -2.16
N VAL A 102 -4.59 -4.74 -1.77
CA VAL A 102 -4.85 -5.46 -0.52
C VAL A 102 -3.64 -5.46 0.42
N GLY A 103 -2.46 -5.02 -0.02
CA GLY A 103 -1.27 -4.99 0.82
C GLY A 103 0.01 -4.93 0.00
N THR A 104 1.13 -5.21 0.64
CA THR A 104 2.41 -5.50 -0.02
C THR A 104 2.94 -6.88 0.33
N ASP A 105 3.64 -7.49 -0.62
CA ASP A 105 4.48 -8.65 -0.38
C ASP A 105 5.88 -8.14 0.05
N ASP A 106 6.07 -8.07 1.35
CA ASP A 106 7.25 -7.45 1.96
C ASP A 106 8.53 -8.27 1.75
N THR A 107 9.67 -7.57 1.62
CA THR A 107 10.97 -8.21 1.33
C THR A 107 12.03 -7.85 2.37
N SER A 108 12.90 -6.88 2.07
CA SER A 108 13.97 -6.41 2.96
C SER A 108 13.47 -5.44 4.03
N PHE A 109 12.27 -4.90 3.86
CA PHE A 109 11.57 -4.04 4.79
C PHE A 109 10.15 -4.58 4.95
N THR A 110 9.77 -4.92 6.18
CA THR A 110 8.52 -5.60 6.50
C THR A 110 7.69 -4.84 7.52
N LEU A 111 6.38 -4.97 7.39
CA LEU A 111 5.33 -4.48 8.27
C LEU A 111 4.49 -5.67 8.74
N THR A 112 4.82 -6.18 9.93
CA THR A 112 4.17 -7.39 10.48
C THR A 112 3.22 -7.10 11.63
N LYS A 113 3.28 -5.88 12.18
CA LYS A 113 2.39 -5.39 13.23
C LYS A 113 1.86 -4.03 12.80
N PRO A 114 0.53 -3.80 12.79
CA PRO A 114 -0.53 -4.78 13.01
C PRO A 114 -0.56 -5.88 11.92
N ALA A 115 -1.20 -7.01 12.23
CA ALA A 115 -1.48 -8.03 11.22
C ALA A 115 -2.52 -7.49 10.22
N TYR A 116 -2.49 -8.02 9.00
CA TYR A 116 -3.50 -7.69 7.99
C TYR A 116 -4.92 -8.01 8.48
N GLY A 117 -5.84 -7.05 8.34
CA GLY A 117 -7.22 -7.19 8.77
C GLY A 117 -7.44 -7.04 10.28
N ALA A 118 -6.41 -6.67 11.05
CA ALA A 118 -6.54 -6.50 12.49
C ALA A 118 -7.47 -5.32 12.84
N GLU A 119 -8.26 -5.50 13.89
CA GLU A 119 -8.96 -4.40 14.55
C GLU A 119 -7.98 -3.62 15.44
N VAL A 120 -7.98 -2.30 15.30
CA VAL A 120 -7.05 -1.40 15.99
C VAL A 120 -7.77 -0.21 16.62
N SER A 121 -7.13 0.34 17.65
CA SER A 121 -7.49 1.61 18.29
C SER A 121 -6.27 2.54 18.30
N SER A 122 -6.50 3.83 18.54
CA SER A 122 -5.42 4.78 18.79
C SER A 122 -5.07 4.79 20.29
N PRO A 123 -3.77 4.79 20.67
CA PRO A 123 -2.60 4.73 19.80
C PRO A 123 -2.36 3.35 19.16
N LEU A 124 -1.90 3.34 17.91
CA LEU A 124 -1.54 2.11 17.19
C LEU A 124 -0.03 1.83 17.32
N THR A 125 0.31 0.62 17.74
CA THR A 125 1.69 0.10 17.64
C THR A 125 1.93 -0.53 16.27
N VAL A 126 2.90 0.00 15.54
CA VAL A 126 3.34 -0.48 14.23
C VAL A 126 4.75 -1.07 14.35
N GLY A 127 5.08 -2.08 13.57
CA GLY A 127 6.43 -2.66 13.60
C GLY A 127 6.66 -3.80 12.62
N GLY A 128 7.92 -4.17 12.49
CA GLY A 128 8.37 -5.25 11.63
C GLY A 128 9.88 -5.39 11.65
N ARG A 129 10.47 -5.68 10.49
CA ARG A 129 11.92 -5.84 10.35
C ARG A 129 12.44 -5.07 9.16
N ILE A 130 13.68 -4.62 9.23
CA ILE A 130 14.35 -3.93 8.13
C ILE A 130 15.78 -4.44 7.99
N SER A 131 16.29 -4.44 6.77
CA SER A 131 17.72 -4.63 6.48
C SER A 131 18.27 -3.38 5.83
N GLY A 132 19.29 -2.76 6.41
CA GLY A 132 19.84 -1.47 5.98
C GLY A 132 20.95 -1.03 6.92
N VAL A 133 21.54 0.15 6.70
CA VAL A 133 22.59 0.67 7.59
C VAL A 133 21.98 1.63 8.60
N ASP A 134 21.53 2.79 8.14
CA ASP A 134 20.95 3.85 8.97
C ASP A 134 19.63 4.34 8.36
N GLU A 135 18.57 3.56 8.58
CA GLU A 135 17.26 3.82 8.02
C GLU A 135 16.45 4.74 8.93
N SER A 136 15.73 5.67 8.33
CA SER A 136 14.79 6.56 9.01
C SER A 136 13.38 6.22 8.55
N ILE A 137 12.67 5.45 9.37
CA ILE A 137 11.34 4.96 9.03
C ILE A 137 10.30 6.03 9.33
N THR A 138 9.45 6.31 8.35
CA THR A 138 8.24 7.12 8.49
C THR A 138 7.02 6.22 8.47
N VAL A 139 6.06 6.48 9.36
CA VAL A 139 4.79 5.76 9.48
C VAL A 139 3.64 6.72 9.22
N HIS A 140 2.74 6.36 8.30
CA HIS A 140 1.47 7.04 8.07
C HIS A 140 0.30 6.11 8.29
N VAL A 141 -0.78 6.64 8.86
CA VAL A 141 -2.11 6.02 8.83
C VAL A 141 -2.97 6.81 7.87
N ARG A 142 -3.47 6.17 6.81
CA ARG A 142 -4.25 6.79 5.73
C ARG A 142 -5.63 6.15 5.60
N ARG A 143 -6.53 6.85 4.90
CA ARG A 143 -7.84 6.35 4.50
C ARG A 143 -8.17 6.87 3.11
N PRO A 144 -8.81 6.07 2.24
CA PRO A 144 -9.34 6.58 0.97
C PRO A 144 -10.23 7.80 1.14
N GLY A 145 -10.04 8.81 0.27
CA GLY A 145 -10.78 10.07 0.30
C GLY A 145 -10.31 11.10 1.33
N SER A 146 -9.15 10.90 1.97
CA SER A 146 -8.48 11.92 2.80
C SER A 146 -7.23 12.43 2.10
N ASP A 147 -7.07 13.74 1.98
CA ASP A 147 -5.90 14.36 1.34
C ASP A 147 -4.63 14.27 2.22
N ALA A 148 -4.81 14.19 3.54
CA ALA A 148 -3.72 14.10 4.52
C ALA A 148 -3.78 12.78 5.33
N PRO A 149 -2.64 12.30 5.87
CA PRO A 149 -2.63 11.21 6.84
C PRO A 149 -3.50 11.52 8.07
N LEU A 150 -4.18 10.50 8.59
CA LEU A 150 -4.94 10.56 9.84
C LEU A 150 -4.05 10.55 11.08
N GLY A 151 -2.81 10.11 10.91
CA GLY A 151 -1.78 10.02 11.94
C GLY A 151 -0.42 9.79 11.29
N GLU A 152 0.62 10.35 11.89
CA GLU A 152 1.98 10.26 11.41
C GLU A 152 2.96 10.05 12.56
N ARG A 153 3.96 9.22 12.32
CA ARG A 153 5.14 9.13 13.18
C ARG A 153 6.38 9.09 12.31
N CYS A 154 7.18 10.15 12.39
CA CYS A 154 8.44 10.18 11.66
C CYS A 154 9.60 9.64 12.48
N CYS A 155 10.58 9.23 11.67
CA CYS A 155 11.99 9.27 11.94
C CYS A 155 12.42 8.24 12.97
N VAL A 156 11.83 7.04 12.85
CA VAL A 156 12.14 5.91 13.71
C VAL A 156 13.44 5.29 13.21
N PRO A 157 14.53 5.36 14.00
CA PRO A 157 15.82 4.84 13.58
C PRO A 157 15.79 3.31 13.56
N ALA A 158 16.29 2.71 12.50
CA ALA A 158 16.47 1.27 12.40
C ALA A 158 17.64 0.94 11.47
N GLY A 159 18.33 -0.16 11.75
CA GLY A 159 19.57 -0.47 11.04
C GLY A 159 20.13 -1.83 11.40
N GLY A 160 20.88 -2.43 10.49
CA GLY A 160 21.43 -3.77 10.59
C GLY A 160 20.70 -4.80 9.72
N ARG A 161 20.99 -6.08 9.91
CA ARG A 161 20.43 -7.17 9.11
C ARG A 161 19.16 -7.74 9.78
N LYS A 162 18.01 -7.61 9.11
CA LYS A 162 16.70 -8.00 9.65
C LYS A 162 16.50 -7.47 11.08
N ALA A 163 16.92 -6.23 11.34
CA ALA A 163 16.77 -5.60 12.64
C ALA A 163 15.29 -5.31 12.92
N PRO A 164 14.79 -5.53 14.15
CA PRO A 164 13.43 -5.16 14.50
C PRO A 164 13.29 -3.64 14.55
N TRP A 165 12.11 -3.14 14.20
CA TRP A 165 11.73 -1.74 14.40
C TRP A 165 10.29 -1.68 14.92
N SER A 166 9.97 -0.64 15.68
CA SER A 166 8.61 -0.39 16.14
C SER A 166 8.38 1.09 16.40
N ALA A 167 7.14 1.52 16.22
CA ALA A 167 6.68 2.88 16.43
C ALA A 167 5.29 2.86 17.04
N THR A 168 4.93 3.94 17.73
CA THR A 168 3.56 4.20 18.16
C THR A 168 3.07 5.44 17.42
N VAL A 169 1.89 5.34 16.82
CA VAL A 169 1.26 6.43 16.07
C VAL A 169 -0.12 6.71 16.64
N ASP A 170 -0.34 7.96 17.03
CA ASP A 170 -1.69 8.46 17.33
C ASP A 170 -2.39 8.80 16.02
N PHE A 171 -3.68 8.45 15.92
CA PHE A 171 -4.49 8.78 14.76
C PHE A 171 -5.95 9.02 15.16
N THR A 172 -6.67 9.78 14.32
CA THR A 172 -8.11 10.02 14.51
C THR A 172 -8.89 9.39 13.35
N ALA A 173 -9.76 8.43 13.66
CA ALA A 173 -10.61 7.78 12.67
C ALA A 173 -11.98 7.44 13.25
N ARG A 174 -13.00 7.37 12.39
CA ARG A 174 -14.32 6.87 12.76
C ARG A 174 -14.32 5.34 12.76
N PRO A 175 -15.00 4.69 13.72
CA PRO A 175 -15.12 3.23 13.71
C PRO A 175 -15.72 2.64 12.44
N GLY A 176 -15.41 1.36 12.20
CA GLY A 176 -15.94 0.61 11.05
C GLY A 176 -15.38 1.06 9.71
N LYS A 177 -14.25 1.78 9.70
CA LYS A 177 -13.52 2.17 8.49
C LYS A 177 -12.23 1.39 8.34
N THR A 178 -11.93 1.00 7.10
CA THR A 178 -10.62 0.49 6.69
C THR A 178 -9.61 1.63 6.69
N LEU A 179 -8.45 1.40 7.29
CA LEU A 179 -7.29 2.26 7.20
C LEU A 179 -6.14 1.51 6.50
N THR A 180 -5.29 2.29 5.84
CA THR A 180 -4.01 1.83 5.32
C THR A 180 -2.91 2.28 6.28
N VAL A 181 -2.19 1.34 6.87
CA VAL A 181 -0.94 1.64 7.57
C VAL A 181 0.19 1.54 6.55
N VAL A 182 0.97 2.61 6.43
CA VAL A 182 2.03 2.76 5.43
C VAL A 182 3.32 3.01 6.17
N VAL A 183 4.37 2.28 5.82
CA VAL A 183 5.72 2.57 6.30
C VAL A 183 6.69 2.74 5.15
N SER A 184 7.56 3.72 5.23
CA SER A 184 8.55 4.02 4.20
C SER A 184 9.91 4.36 4.80
N THR A 185 10.96 4.12 4.02
CA THR A 185 12.33 4.59 4.27
C THR A 185 12.96 5.05 2.95
N GLY A 186 13.96 5.92 3.03
CA GLY A 186 14.68 6.47 1.90
C GLY A 186 15.56 7.64 2.32
N GLY A 187 15.92 8.48 1.35
CA GLY A 187 16.68 9.71 1.56
C GLY A 187 18.14 9.66 1.08
N HIS A 188 18.61 8.53 0.54
CA HIS A 188 19.97 8.43 -0.04
C HIS A 188 19.94 8.62 -1.55
N VAL A 189 19.11 7.84 -2.24
CA VAL A 189 18.99 7.79 -3.71
C VAL A 189 17.64 8.34 -4.18
N ALA A 190 16.60 8.14 -3.39
CA ALA A 190 15.23 8.59 -3.64
C ALA A 190 14.55 8.99 -2.33
N THR A 191 13.52 9.83 -2.39
CA THR A 191 12.73 10.23 -1.21
C THR A 191 12.10 9.00 -0.54
N VAL A 192 11.62 8.05 -1.34
CA VAL A 192 11.16 6.73 -0.89
C VAL A 192 11.89 5.66 -1.67
N GLU A 193 12.73 4.90 -0.97
CA GLU A 193 13.48 3.80 -1.57
C GLU A 193 12.76 2.48 -1.36
N ARG A 194 12.08 2.32 -0.23
CA ARG A 194 11.31 1.12 0.11
C ARG A 194 10.08 1.49 0.92
N PHE A 195 9.00 0.74 0.72
CA PHE A 195 7.80 0.88 1.54
C PHE A 195 7.07 -0.46 1.72
N ALA A 196 6.23 -0.53 2.74
CA ALA A 196 5.32 -1.63 3.02
C ALA A 196 3.97 -1.07 3.48
N VAL A 197 2.88 -1.77 3.17
CA VAL A 197 1.51 -1.36 3.56
C VAL A 197 0.71 -2.54 4.08
N THR A 198 -0.16 -2.28 5.05
CA THR A 198 -1.15 -3.25 5.52
C THR A 198 -2.50 -2.61 5.79
N GLY A 199 -3.54 -3.42 5.72
CA GLY A 199 -4.92 -3.06 6.04
C GLY A 199 -5.29 -3.32 7.47
N VAL A 200 -6.01 -2.39 8.09
CA VAL A 200 -6.62 -2.56 9.41
C VAL A 200 -8.02 -1.96 9.46
N SER A 201 -8.82 -2.35 10.44
CA SER A 201 -10.13 -1.76 10.74
C SER A 201 -10.11 -1.09 12.11
N VAL A 202 -10.88 -0.01 12.26
CA VAL A 202 -10.99 0.70 13.54
C VAL A 202 -12.06 0.05 14.41
N THR A 203 -11.71 -0.33 15.64
CA THR A 203 -12.64 -0.87 16.64
C THR A 203 -13.81 0.10 16.89
N SER A 204 -15.01 -0.46 17.08
CA SER A 204 -16.24 0.29 17.44
C SER A 204 -16.27 0.79 18.86
#